data_AF-A0A967B716-F1
#
_entry.id   AF-A0A967B716-F1
#
_cell.length_a   1.000
_cell.length_b   1.000
_cell.length_c   1.000
_cell.angle_alpha   90.00
_cell.angle_beta   90.00
_cell.angle_gamma   90.00
#
_symmetry.space_group_name_H-M   'P 1'
#
loop_
_entity.id
_entity.type
_entity.pdbx_description
1 polymer ?
#
loop_
_entity_poly.entity_id
_entity_poly.type
_entity_poly.pdbx_seq_one_letter_code
_entity_poly.pdbx_strand_id
1 'polypeptide(L)'
;MIVYEGEELVVHHANGTTDYVVITFQGAHRTHIATQTFFAEHPFQKNNISAIGVTSKVDHWYLSSDTEYVLSLITTLSRPY
;
A
#
# COMPACT_ATOMS: atom_id res chain seq x y z
N MET A 1 -8.90 1.34 0.85
CA MET A 1 -9.40 1.45 -0.53
C MET A 1 -8.24 1.23 -1.48
N ILE A 2 -8.40 0.46 -2.55
CA ILE A 2 -7.37 0.35 -3.59
C ILE A 2 -7.37 1.63 -4.42
N VAL A 3 -6.20 2.25 -4.55
CA VAL A 3 -5.98 3.47 -5.35
C VAL A 3 -5.17 3.21 -6.62
N TYR A 4 -4.54 2.03 -6.71
CA TYR A 4 -3.89 1.54 -7.90
C TYR A 4 -3.81 0.01 -7.86
N GLU A 5 -4.09 -0.62 -8.99
CA GLU A 5 -3.88 -2.05 -9.22
C GLU A 5 -3.11 -2.20 -10.55
N GLY A 6 -1.81 -2.45 -10.44
CA GLY A 6 -0.91 -2.72 -11.56
C GLY A 6 -0.95 -4.18 -11.99
N GLU A 7 0.04 -4.62 -12.77
CA GLU A 7 0.18 -6.05 -13.11
C GLU A 7 0.67 -6.86 -11.92
N GLU A 8 1.60 -6.31 -11.15
CA GLU A 8 2.23 -6.97 -10.02
C GLU A 8 1.89 -6.29 -8.69
N LEU A 9 1.86 -4.97 -8.64
CA LEU A 9 1.68 -4.24 -7.38
C LEU A 9 0.26 -3.71 -7.20
N VAL A 10 -0.19 -3.68 -5.95
CA VAL A 10 -1.45 -3.05 -5.56
C VAL A 10 -1.16 -2.03 -4.47
N VAL A 11 -1.71 -0.83 -4.62
CA VAL A 11 -1.60 0.23 -3.62
C VAL A 11 -2.96 0.46 -2.99
N HIS A 12 -2.97 0.33 -1.67
CA HIS A 12 -4.09 0.61 -0.80
C HIS A 12 -3.88 1.93 -0.09
N HIS A 13 -4.95 2.67 0.13
CA HIS A 13 -4.99 3.86 0.97
C HIS A 13 -6.08 3.70 2.02
N ALA A 14 -5.69 3.85 3.28
CA ALA A 14 -6.59 3.96 4.42
C ALA A 14 -6.57 5.40 4.90
N ASN A 15 -7.74 6.05 4.83
CA ASN A 15 -7.92 7.40 5.34
C ASN A 15 -7.90 7.39 6.87
N GLY A 16 -7.25 8.40 7.45
CA GLY A 16 -7.27 8.70 8.88
C GLY A 16 -7.21 10.20 9.11
N THR A 17 -6.95 10.61 10.35
CA THR A 17 -6.84 12.02 10.75
C THR A 17 -5.46 12.40 11.29
N THR A 18 -4.48 11.50 11.15
CA THR A 18 -3.10 11.78 11.56
C THR A 18 -2.47 12.82 10.63
N ASP A 19 -1.60 13.65 11.19
CA ASP A 19 -0.68 14.58 10.53
C ASP A 19 0.56 13.88 9.94
N TYR A 20 0.48 12.56 9.84
CA TYR A 20 1.48 11.70 9.20
C TYR A 20 0.76 10.55 8.49
N VAL A 21 1.48 9.90 7.58
CA VAL A 21 1.02 8.68 6.92
C VAL A 21 2.00 7.54 7.17
N VAL A 22 1.48 6.36 7.52
CA VAL A 22 2.28 5.15 7.66
C VAL A 22 2.32 4.42 6.32
N ILE A 23 3.51 4.16 5.80
CA ILE A 23 3.70 3.38 4.58
C ILE A 23 4.13 1.96 4.97
N THR A 24 3.45 0.94 4.44
CA THR A 24 3.76 -0.45 4.72
C THR A 24 3.92 -1.26 3.43
N PHE A 25 4.78 -2.27 3.48
CA PHE A 25 5.00 -3.22 2.40
C PHE A 25 4.65 -4.62 2.90
N GLN A 26 3.74 -5.28 2.21
CA GLN A 26 3.33 -6.64 2.55
C GLN A 26 4.35 -7.64 2.00
N GLY A 27 4.72 -8.63 2.82
CA GLY A 27 5.66 -9.67 2.39
C GLY A 27 5.14 -10.51 1.22
N ALA A 28 6.05 -10.95 0.34
CA ALA A 28 5.76 -11.67 -0.90
C ALA A 28 4.97 -12.99 -0.74
N HIS A 29 4.99 -13.61 0.45
CA HIS A 29 4.20 -14.80 0.77
C HIS A 29 2.69 -14.55 0.95
N ARG A 30 2.22 -13.31 0.78
CA ARG A 30 0.82 -12.89 1.01
C ARG A 30 0.12 -12.42 -0.27
N THR A 31 0.56 -12.91 -1.42
CA THR A 31 0.03 -12.56 -2.74
C THR A 31 -1.45 -12.86 -2.92
N HIS A 32 -1.93 -13.95 -2.31
CA HIS A 32 -3.35 -14.35 -2.34
C HIS A 32 -4.32 -13.34 -1.69
N ILE A 33 -3.82 -12.39 -0.88
CA ILE A 33 -4.62 -11.32 -0.26
C ILE A 33 -4.24 -9.92 -0.76
N ALA A 34 -3.44 -9.83 -1.82
CA ALA A 34 -2.87 -8.56 -2.29
C ALA A 34 -3.92 -7.48 -2.58
N THR A 35 -5.07 -7.87 -3.13
CA THR A 35 -6.19 -6.95 -3.43
C THR A 35 -7.21 -6.83 -2.30
N GLN A 36 -7.04 -7.56 -1.20
CA GLN A 36 -8.02 -7.64 -0.12
C GLN A 36 -7.65 -6.75 1.07
N THR A 37 -6.37 -6.72 1.44
CA THR A 37 -5.88 -5.99 2.61
C THR A 37 -4.39 -5.74 2.49
N PHE A 38 -3.84 -4.97 3.42
CA PHE A 38 -2.41 -4.74 3.57
C PHE A 38 -1.97 -4.83 5.02
N PHE A 39 -0.67 -4.82 5.25
CA PHE A 39 -0.11 -5.01 6.58
C PHE A 39 -0.63 -3.95 7.57
N ALA A 40 -1.24 -4.42 8.66
CA ALA A 40 -1.80 -3.60 9.73
C ALA A 40 -2.97 -2.66 9.34
N GLU A 41 -3.65 -2.89 8.21
CA GLU A 41 -4.83 -2.12 7.81
C GLU A 41 -5.86 -1.97 8.94
N HIS A 42 -6.27 -3.10 9.56
CA HIS A 42 -7.32 -3.09 10.57
C HIS A 42 -6.91 -2.34 11.86
N PRO A 43 -5.69 -2.51 12.41
CA PRO A 43 -5.18 -1.61 13.46
C PRO A 43 -5.19 -0.13 13.07
N PHE A 44 -4.78 0.23 11.86
CA PHE A 44 -4.74 1.64 11.44
C PHE A 44 -6.14 2.25 11.34
N GLN A 45 -7.09 1.53 10.73
CA GLN A 45 -8.49 1.96 10.66
C GLN A 45 -9.10 2.14 12.06
N LYS A 46 -8.87 1.19 12.97
CA LYS A 46 -9.39 1.26 14.34
C LYS A 46 -8.88 2.48 15.12
N ASN A 47 -7.66 2.94 14.82
CA ASN A 47 -7.03 4.08 15.50
C ASN A 47 -7.07 5.36 14.65
N ASN A 48 -7.82 5.37 13.54
CA ASN A 48 -7.94 6.50 12.64
C ASN A 48 -6.59 7.04 12.11
N ILE A 49 -5.65 6.13 11.86
CA ILE A 49 -4.31 6.44 11.34
C ILE A 49 -4.35 6.38 9.82
N SER A 50 -3.84 7.43 9.18
CA SER A 50 -3.67 7.47 7.72
C SER A 50 -2.55 6.51 7.30
N ALA A 51 -2.81 5.64 6.33
CA ALA A 51 -1.84 4.65 5.90
C ALA A 51 -1.90 4.35 4.40
N ILE A 52 -0.75 4.02 3.82
CA ILE A 52 -0.59 3.51 2.45
C ILE A 52 0.00 2.11 2.54
N GLY A 53 -0.70 1.14 1.97
CA GLY A 53 -0.27 -0.26 1.92
C GLY A 53 0.12 -0.66 0.53
N VAL A 54 1.34 -1.17 0.34
CA VAL A 54 1.80 -1.75 -0.91
C VAL A 54 1.83 -3.26 -0.78
N THR A 55 1.15 -3.94 -1.69
CA THR A 55 1.12 -5.41 -1.76
C THR A 55 1.55 -5.88 -3.14
N SER A 56 1.91 -7.16 -3.25
CA SER A 56 2.29 -7.78 -4.52
C SER A 56 1.36 -8.95 -4.83
N LYS A 57 0.94 -9.08 -6.09
CA LYS A 57 0.20 -10.22 -6.65
C LYS A 57 1.12 -11.37 -7.05
N VAL A 58 2.43 -11.14 -7.11
CA VAL A 58 3.44 -12.14 -7.46
C VAL A 58 4.48 -12.33 -6.36
N ASP A 59 4.99 -13.55 -6.21
CA ASP A 59 5.99 -13.90 -5.18
C ASP A 59 7.41 -13.74 -5.72
N HIS A 60 7.81 -12.50 -6.01
CA HIS A 60 9.13 -12.17 -6.52
C HIS A 60 9.72 -10.94 -5.83
N TRP A 61 11.04 -10.92 -5.68
CA TRP A 61 11.80 -9.91 -4.94
C TRP A 61 12.41 -8.83 -5.84
N TYR A 62 12.10 -8.84 -7.14
CA TYR A 62 12.68 -7.93 -8.12
C TYR A 62 11.82 -6.68 -8.32
N LEU A 63 12.47 -5.61 -8.78
CA LEU A 63 11.82 -4.36 -9.17
C LEU A 63 11.13 -4.58 -10.52
N SER A 64 9.80 -4.53 -10.56
CA SER A 64 9.03 -4.47 -11.81
C SER A 64 8.79 -3.05 -12.27
N SER A 65 8.31 -2.89 -13.50
CA SER A 65 7.90 -1.58 -14.06
C SER A 65 6.88 -0.86 -13.19
N ASP A 66 6.05 -1.60 -12.45
CA ASP A 66 5.09 -1.04 -11.50
C ASP A 66 5.78 -0.28 -10.36
N THR A 67 7.03 -0.64 -10.02
CA THR A 67 7.72 -0.09 -8.85
C THR A 67 7.94 1.42 -8.97
N GLU A 68 8.42 1.90 -10.13
CA GLU A 68 8.66 3.34 -10.32
C GLU A 68 7.36 4.14 -10.23
N TYR A 69 6.28 3.60 -10.83
CA TYR A 69 4.96 4.21 -10.77
C TYR A 69 4.43 4.23 -9.33
N VAL A 70 4.53 3.12 -8.60
CA VAL A 70 4.08 3.01 -7.21
C VAL A 70 4.85 3.96 -6.30
N LEU A 71 6.17 4.10 -6.46
CA LEU A 71 6.96 5.06 -5.68
C LEU A 71 6.53 6.52 -5.94
N SER A 72 6.26 6.85 -7.20
CA SER A 72 5.72 8.17 -7.60
C SER A 72 4.33 8.42 -7.00
N LEU A 73 3.46 7.40 -7.02
CA LEU A 73 2.12 7.47 -6.46
C LEU A 73 2.16 7.64 -4.94
N ILE A 74 2.98 6.86 -4.23
CA ILE A 74 3.18 6.99 -2.77
C ILE A 74 3.61 8.41 -2.43
N THR A 75 4.58 8.97 -3.17
CA THR A 75 5.06 10.34 -2.97
C THR A 75 3.95 11.36 -3.17
N THR A 76 3.06 11.14 -4.14
CA THR A 76 1.93 12.03 -4.40
C THR A 76 0.89 11.96 -3.28
N LEU A 77 0.55 10.75 -2.85
CA LEU A 77 -0.43 10.50 -1.79
C LEU A 77 0.05 10.93 -0.41
N SER A 78 1.36 10.94 -0.16
CA SER A 78 1.92 11.31 1.14
C SER A 78 2.06 12.81 1.36
N ARG A 79 2.02 13.64 0.30
CA ARG A 79 2.20 15.10 0.38
C ARG A 79 1.22 15.87 1.27
N PRO A 80 -0.07 15.50 1.38
CA PRO A 80 -1.03 16.24 2.21
C PRO A 80 -0.85 16.07 3.72
N TYR A 81 -0.01 15.12 4.12
CA TYR A 81 0.34 14.83 5.52
C TYR A 81 1.67 15.53 5.84
#